data_AF-A0A8H4RAK3-F1
#
_entry.id   AF-A0A8H4RAK3-F1
#
_cell.length_a   1.000
_cell.length_b   1.000
_cell.length_c   1.000
_cell.angle_alpha   90.00
_cell.angle_beta   90.00
_cell.angle_gamma   90.00
#
_symmetry.space_group_name_H-M   'P 1'
#
loop_
_entity.id
_entity.type
_entity.pdbx_description
1 polymer ?
#
loop_
_entity_poly.entity_id
_entity_poly.type
_entity_poly.pdbx_seq_one_letter_code
_entity_poly.pdbx_strand_id
1 'polypeptide(L)'
;MILGTNANEGASFVTYNATNPNLTAFALTTVGTFTCPAAKVSNYRVTANTAPTFRYQYAGNFTNVSSLWWMGAYHSSELPLLFGTHGDFRGASTPFESRLSATMQDLWVAFAKDGAAGITAKGWPKYSANGSALQFGKDDILTQAVSNTIIDAACP
;
A
#
# COMPACT_ATOMS: atom_id res chain seq x y z
N MET A 1 -13.80 6.29 1.02
CA MET A 1 -12.50 6.64 0.40
C MET A 1 -11.53 5.52 0.71
N ILE A 2 -10.86 5.00 -0.31
CA ILE A 2 -9.66 4.17 -0.13
C ILE A 2 -8.45 5.11 -0.11
N LEU A 3 -7.54 4.95 0.85
CA LEU A 3 -6.28 5.69 0.92
C LEU A 3 -5.18 4.78 1.46
N GLY A 4 -4.00 4.81 0.89
CA GLY A 4 -2.90 4.00 1.38
C GLY A 4 -1.56 4.48 0.89
N THR A 5 -0.54 3.75 1.31
CA THR A 5 0.85 3.97 0.94
C THR A 5 1.52 2.64 0.66
N ASN A 6 2.66 2.68 0.00
CA ASN A 6 3.55 1.54 -0.12
C ASN A 6 4.47 1.47 1.11
N ALA A 7 5.02 0.30 1.43
CA ALA A 7 5.83 0.12 2.64
C ALA A 7 7.21 0.81 2.54
N ASN A 8 7.67 1.14 1.32
CA ASN A 8 8.98 1.73 1.05
C ASN A 8 8.92 2.88 0.02
N GLU A 9 7.89 3.72 0.10
CA GLU A 9 7.61 4.85 -0.82
C GLU A 9 8.87 5.64 -1.22
N GLY A 10 9.68 6.03 -0.23
CA GLY A 10 10.84 6.90 -0.41
C GLY A 10 11.97 6.30 -1.24
N ALA A 11 11.97 4.99 -1.51
CA ALA A 11 13.01 4.34 -2.29
C ALA A 11 13.16 4.91 -3.71
N SER A 12 12.10 5.46 -4.30
CA SER A 12 12.15 6.10 -5.62
C SER A 12 12.25 7.63 -5.59
N PHE A 13 12.39 8.26 -4.41
CA PHE A 13 12.35 9.72 -4.24
C PHE A 13 13.66 10.35 -3.75
N VAL A 14 14.71 9.56 -3.62
CA VAL A 14 16.03 10.09 -3.27
C VAL A 14 17.05 9.73 -4.34
N THR A 15 18.26 10.25 -4.22
CA THR A 15 19.35 10.02 -5.18
C THR A 15 19.55 8.53 -5.44
N TYR A 16 19.43 8.15 -6.70
CA TYR A 16 19.66 6.80 -7.18
C TYR A 16 21.11 6.36 -6.92
N ASN A 17 21.26 5.22 -6.25
CA ASN A 17 22.54 4.53 -6.13
C ASN A 17 22.28 3.01 -6.07
N ALA A 18 22.68 2.30 -7.12
CA ALA A 18 22.42 0.87 -7.26
C ALA A 18 23.12 0.02 -6.20
N THR A 19 24.31 0.46 -5.74
CA THR A 19 25.20 -0.34 -4.88
C THR A 19 25.11 0.08 -3.41
N ASN A 20 24.98 1.37 -3.15
CA ASN A 20 24.95 1.94 -1.81
C ASN A 20 23.82 2.97 -1.66
N PRO A 21 22.55 2.51 -1.63
CA PRO A 21 21.40 3.39 -1.45
C PRO A 21 21.40 4.04 -0.06
N ASN A 22 20.90 5.27 0.02
CA ASN A 22 20.71 5.95 1.31
C ASN A 22 19.39 5.51 1.96
N LEU A 23 19.43 4.39 2.69
CA LEU A 23 18.25 3.80 3.34
C LEU A 23 17.61 4.75 4.37
N THR A 24 18.41 5.57 5.06
CA THR A 24 17.91 6.56 6.01
C THR A 24 17.07 7.62 5.29
N ALA A 25 17.54 8.10 4.13
CA ALA A 25 16.77 9.05 3.33
C ALA A 25 15.47 8.42 2.80
N PHE A 26 15.49 7.15 2.36
CA PHE A 26 14.26 6.44 1.97
C PHE A 26 13.24 6.45 3.12
N ALA A 27 13.66 6.05 4.33
CA ALA A 27 12.77 5.96 5.49
C ALA A 27 12.19 7.32 5.87
N LEU A 28 13.01 8.38 5.92
CA LEU A 28 12.56 9.73 6.21
C LEU A 28 11.56 10.24 5.16
N THR A 29 11.80 9.98 3.88
CA THR A 29 10.88 10.35 2.80
C THR A 29 9.58 9.55 2.86
N THR A 30 9.65 8.23 3.11
CA THR A 30 8.46 7.38 3.29
C THR A 30 7.56 7.94 4.39
N VAL A 31 8.13 8.25 5.56
CA VAL A 31 7.38 8.75 6.71
C VAL A 31 6.86 10.18 6.48
N GLY A 32 7.74 11.10 6.09
CA GLY A 32 7.45 12.53 6.03
C GLY A 32 6.56 12.93 4.85
N THR A 33 6.73 12.28 3.70
CA THR A 33 6.03 12.66 2.45
C THR A 33 4.77 11.84 2.21
N PHE A 34 4.71 10.59 2.68
CA PHE A 34 3.62 9.66 2.34
C PHE A 34 2.84 9.19 3.57
N THR A 35 3.47 8.46 4.48
CA THR A 35 2.78 7.79 5.59
C THR A 35 2.06 8.77 6.52
N CYS A 36 2.76 9.79 7.02
CA CYS A 36 2.15 10.72 7.98
C CYS A 36 1.11 11.65 7.36
N PRO A 37 1.29 12.19 6.13
CA PRO A 37 0.20 12.86 5.43
C PRO A 37 -1.03 11.98 5.23
N ALA A 38 -0.86 10.71 4.84
CA ALA A 38 -1.97 9.77 4.70
C ALA A 38 -2.70 9.50 6.04
N ALA A 39 -1.96 9.40 7.13
CA ALA A 39 -2.52 9.27 8.48
C ALA A 39 -3.33 10.50 8.88
N LYS A 40 -2.79 11.72 8.68
CA LYS A 40 -3.48 12.98 8.98
C LYS A 40 -4.77 13.12 8.18
N VAL A 41 -4.74 12.87 6.87
CA VAL A 41 -5.94 12.94 6.02
C VAL A 41 -6.99 11.92 6.45
N SER A 42 -6.57 10.70 6.82
CA SER A 42 -7.48 9.66 7.32
C SER A 42 -8.19 10.10 8.61
N ASN A 43 -7.42 10.64 9.56
CA ASN A 43 -7.96 11.17 10.80
C ASN A 43 -8.93 12.32 10.55
N TYR A 44 -8.54 13.34 9.78
CA TYR A 44 -9.39 14.50 9.51
C TYR A 44 -10.72 14.13 8.86
N ARG A 45 -10.74 13.16 7.94
CA ARG A 45 -12.00 12.74 7.30
C ARG A 45 -12.96 12.03 8.24
N VAL A 46 -12.43 11.17 9.10
CA VAL A 46 -13.24 10.44 10.09
C VAL A 46 -13.72 11.38 11.19
N THR A 47 -12.87 12.28 11.71
CA THR A 47 -13.28 13.26 12.74
C THR A 47 -14.29 14.26 12.21
N ALA A 48 -14.18 14.69 10.95
CA ALA A 48 -15.17 15.53 10.30
C ALA A 48 -16.45 14.79 9.86
N ASN A 49 -16.51 13.46 10.06
CA ASN A 49 -17.62 12.59 9.66
C ASN A 49 -18.04 12.76 8.18
N THR A 50 -17.07 12.98 7.30
CA THR A 50 -17.35 13.31 5.88
C THR A 50 -17.49 12.09 4.99
N ALA A 51 -16.72 11.03 5.25
CA ALA A 51 -16.78 9.79 4.49
C ALA A 51 -16.12 8.65 5.28
N PRO A 52 -16.63 7.40 5.17
CA PRO A 52 -15.90 6.22 5.61
C PRO A 52 -14.55 6.14 4.88
N THR A 53 -13.47 5.99 5.64
CA THR A 53 -12.11 5.82 5.12
C THR A 53 -11.66 4.37 5.30
N PHE A 54 -10.96 3.82 4.32
CA PHE A 54 -10.40 2.47 4.33
C PHE A 54 -8.91 2.60 4.03
N ARG A 55 -8.05 2.22 4.98
CA ARG A 55 -6.59 2.33 4.82
C ARG A 55 -5.97 1.04 4.29
N TYR A 56 -4.96 1.17 3.44
CA TYR A 56 -4.06 0.07 3.11
C TYR A 56 -2.59 0.43 3.23
N GLN A 57 -1.76 -0.61 3.31
CA GLN A 57 -0.34 -0.55 3.02
C GLN A 57 0.03 -1.63 2.00
N TYR A 58 0.61 -1.25 0.86
CA TYR A 58 1.15 -2.23 -0.09
C TYR A 58 2.58 -2.62 0.30
N ALA A 59 2.86 -3.92 0.38
CA ALA A 59 4.14 -4.46 0.83
C ALA A 59 4.69 -5.53 -0.11
N GLY A 60 4.13 -5.67 -1.32
CA GLY A 60 4.60 -6.62 -2.32
C GLY A 60 5.99 -6.26 -2.86
N ASN A 61 6.81 -7.28 -3.11
CA ASN A 61 8.16 -7.15 -3.62
C ASN A 61 8.42 -8.20 -4.72
N PHE A 62 8.06 -7.86 -5.95
CA PHE A 62 8.19 -8.75 -7.11
C PHE A 62 9.30 -8.25 -8.02
N THR A 63 10.23 -9.11 -8.43
CA THR A 63 11.43 -8.69 -9.18
C THR A 63 11.12 -8.06 -10.55
N ASN A 64 10.05 -8.49 -11.21
CA ASN A 64 9.53 -7.88 -12.45
C ASN A 64 8.98 -6.46 -12.19
N VAL A 65 8.48 -6.14 -11.00
CA VAL A 65 7.97 -4.80 -10.66
C VAL A 65 9.06 -3.94 -10.00
N SER A 66 9.68 -4.45 -8.95
CA SER A 66 10.75 -3.87 -8.16
C SER A 66 12.08 -4.59 -8.44
N SER A 67 12.78 -4.13 -9.49
CA SER A 67 13.96 -4.82 -10.02
C SER A 67 15.24 -4.67 -9.18
N LEU A 68 15.29 -3.72 -8.25
CA LEU A 68 16.45 -3.51 -7.38
C LEU A 68 16.17 -4.10 -6.00
N TRP A 69 17.16 -4.80 -5.44
CA TRP A 69 17.03 -5.52 -4.17
C TRP A 69 16.59 -4.63 -2.99
N TRP A 70 16.87 -3.33 -3.06
CA TRP A 70 16.56 -2.35 -2.02
C TRP A 70 15.26 -1.57 -2.24
N MET A 71 14.60 -1.70 -3.40
CA MET A 71 13.40 -0.93 -3.70
C MET A 71 12.17 -1.47 -2.95
N GLY A 72 11.97 -2.78 -2.94
CA GLY A 72 10.80 -3.39 -2.29
C GLY A 72 9.48 -2.80 -2.81
N ALA A 73 8.54 -2.56 -1.89
CA ALA A 73 7.30 -1.84 -2.19
C ALA A 73 7.57 -0.32 -2.32
N TYR A 74 8.26 0.08 -3.38
CA TYR A 74 8.57 1.48 -3.68
C TYR A 74 7.34 2.23 -4.22
N HIS A 75 7.40 3.55 -4.34
CA HIS A 75 6.28 4.34 -4.85
C HIS A 75 5.76 3.86 -6.21
N SER A 76 4.43 3.79 -6.37
CA SER A 76 3.76 3.32 -7.60
C SER A 76 3.95 1.83 -7.96
N SER A 77 4.65 1.04 -7.14
CA SER A 77 4.86 -0.40 -7.39
C SER A 77 3.59 -1.25 -7.22
N GLU A 78 2.55 -0.70 -6.62
CA GLU A 78 1.23 -1.33 -6.48
C GLU A 78 0.39 -1.18 -7.75
N LEU A 79 0.69 -0.19 -8.60
CA LEU A 79 -0.13 0.14 -9.78
C LEU A 79 -0.20 -1.01 -10.79
N PRO A 80 0.90 -1.70 -11.18
CA PRO A 80 0.80 -2.82 -12.12
C PRO A 80 -0.10 -3.94 -11.60
N LEU A 81 -0.15 -4.14 -10.28
CA LEU A 81 -1.05 -5.11 -9.67
C LEU A 81 -2.50 -4.61 -9.70
N LEU A 82 -2.76 -3.34 -9.41
CA LEU A 82 -4.10 -2.77 -9.50
C LEU A 82 -4.68 -2.75 -10.91
N PHE A 83 -3.84 -2.57 -11.93
CA PHE A 83 -4.27 -2.50 -13.33
C PHE A 83 -4.14 -3.83 -14.08
N GLY A 84 -3.62 -4.88 -13.45
CA GLY A 84 -3.46 -6.19 -14.09
C GLY A 84 -2.37 -6.23 -15.16
N THR A 85 -1.41 -5.29 -15.13
CA THR A 85 -0.31 -5.15 -16.11
C THR A 85 1.05 -5.61 -15.56
N HIS A 86 1.04 -6.27 -14.41
CA HIS A 86 2.23 -6.67 -13.67
C HIS A 86 3.17 -7.63 -14.45
N GLY A 87 2.63 -8.42 -15.38
CA GLY A 87 3.41 -9.33 -16.24
C GLY A 87 3.89 -8.75 -17.58
N ASP A 88 3.53 -7.52 -17.92
CA ASP A 88 3.59 -7.06 -19.33
C ASP A 88 4.96 -6.54 -19.78
N PHE A 89 5.81 -6.05 -18.85
CA PHE A 89 6.97 -5.24 -19.22
C PHE A 89 8.34 -5.86 -18.88
N ARG A 90 8.45 -6.54 -17.73
CA ARG A 90 9.75 -6.91 -17.14
C ARG A 90 9.85 -8.38 -16.73
N GLY A 91 8.97 -9.20 -17.28
CA GLY A 91 8.92 -10.64 -17.05
C GLY A 91 7.56 -11.11 -16.58
N ALA A 92 7.32 -12.41 -16.75
CA ALA A 92 6.10 -13.06 -16.32
C ALA A 92 5.98 -13.05 -14.80
N SER A 93 4.75 -12.87 -14.34
CA SER A 93 4.44 -12.83 -12.91
C SER A 93 4.34 -14.20 -12.29
N THR A 94 4.67 -14.25 -11.01
CA THR A 94 4.51 -15.49 -10.23
C THR A 94 3.03 -15.80 -10.01
N PRO A 95 2.65 -17.06 -9.74
CA PRO A 95 1.27 -17.38 -9.37
C PRO A 95 0.77 -16.62 -8.14
N PHE A 96 1.65 -16.31 -7.18
CA PHE A 96 1.28 -15.52 -6.00
C PHE A 96 1.00 -14.06 -6.37
N GLU A 97 1.84 -13.45 -7.20
CA GLU A 97 1.66 -12.09 -7.71
C GLU A 97 0.35 -11.94 -8.50
N SER A 98 0.03 -12.88 -9.39
CA SER A 98 -1.24 -12.87 -10.12
C SER A 98 -2.46 -12.97 -9.19
N ARG A 99 -2.38 -13.81 -8.15
CA ARG A 99 -3.44 -13.89 -7.13
C ARG A 99 -3.56 -12.61 -6.32
N LEU A 100 -2.43 -11.97 -5.97
CA LEU A 100 -2.43 -10.69 -5.26
C LEU A 100 -3.05 -9.59 -6.12
N SER A 101 -2.68 -9.50 -7.40
CA SER A 101 -3.29 -8.57 -8.35
C SER A 101 -4.80 -8.76 -8.44
N ALA A 102 -5.29 -10.00 -8.62
CA ALA A 102 -6.72 -10.29 -8.64
C ALA A 102 -7.42 -9.91 -7.32
N THR A 103 -6.78 -10.17 -6.18
CA THR A 103 -7.31 -9.81 -4.85
C THR A 103 -7.44 -8.29 -4.69
N MET A 104 -6.45 -7.52 -5.13
CA MET A 104 -6.50 -6.06 -5.09
C MET A 104 -7.61 -5.53 -6.02
N GLN A 105 -7.69 -6.04 -7.26
CA GLN A 105 -8.72 -5.66 -8.22
C GLN A 105 -10.13 -5.95 -7.69
N ASP A 106 -10.37 -7.12 -7.08
CA ASP A 106 -11.66 -7.47 -6.50
C ASP A 106 -12.13 -6.49 -5.43
N LEU A 107 -11.22 -5.99 -4.59
CA LEU A 107 -11.53 -5.01 -3.55
C LEU A 107 -11.83 -3.63 -4.14
N TRP A 108 -11.06 -3.19 -5.14
CA TRP A 108 -11.33 -1.92 -5.85
C TRP A 108 -12.63 -1.98 -6.65
N VAL A 109 -12.94 -3.11 -7.29
CA VAL A 109 -14.22 -3.34 -7.98
C VAL A 109 -15.38 -3.35 -6.98
N ALA A 110 -15.23 -3.99 -5.82
CA ALA A 110 -16.24 -3.96 -4.77
C ALA A 110 -16.53 -2.53 -4.29
N PHE A 111 -15.49 -1.70 -4.17
CA PHE A 111 -15.66 -0.28 -3.87
C PHE A 111 -16.36 0.49 -4.98
N ALA A 112 -15.97 0.27 -6.23
CA ALA A 112 -16.53 0.98 -7.37
C ALA A 112 -18.02 0.64 -7.57
N LYS A 113 -18.41 -0.61 -7.28
CA LYS A 113 -19.80 -1.07 -7.39
C LYS A 113 -20.68 -0.56 -6.25
N ASP A 114 -20.27 -0.78 -5.00
CA ASP A 114 -21.15 -0.61 -3.83
C ASP A 114 -20.55 0.31 -2.75
N GLY A 115 -19.51 1.08 -3.09
CA GLY A 115 -18.86 2.03 -2.19
C GLY A 115 -18.34 1.39 -0.91
N ALA A 116 -18.61 2.05 0.22
CA ALA A 116 -18.19 1.56 1.53
C ALA A 116 -18.83 0.20 1.90
N ALA A 117 -20.05 -0.07 1.44
CA ALA A 117 -20.73 -1.33 1.75
C ALA A 117 -20.03 -2.51 1.06
N GLY A 118 -19.66 -2.36 -0.22
CA GLY A 118 -18.96 -3.40 -0.99
C GLY A 118 -17.61 -3.80 -0.39
N ILE A 119 -16.77 -2.81 -0.06
CA ILE A 119 -15.49 -3.07 0.60
C ILE A 119 -15.70 -3.71 1.99
N THR A 120 -16.63 -3.20 2.80
CA THR A 120 -16.87 -3.73 4.14
C THR A 120 -17.29 -5.20 4.09
N ALA A 121 -18.13 -5.57 3.11
CA ALA A 121 -18.56 -6.97 2.90
C ALA A 121 -17.40 -7.91 2.51
N LYS A 122 -16.30 -7.36 1.95
CA LYS A 122 -15.06 -8.09 1.66
C LYS A 122 -14.09 -8.16 2.86
N GLY A 123 -14.48 -7.64 4.02
CA GLY A 123 -13.72 -7.76 5.26
C GLY A 123 -12.64 -6.69 5.46
N TRP A 124 -12.58 -5.66 4.61
CA TRP A 124 -11.62 -4.57 4.79
C TRP A 124 -12.16 -3.56 5.82
N PRO A 125 -11.46 -3.37 6.96
CA PRO A 125 -11.96 -2.56 8.07
C PRO A 125 -12.04 -1.07 7.73
N LYS A 126 -13.06 -0.41 8.27
CA LYS A 126 -13.12 1.06 8.32
C LYS A 126 -11.98 1.58 9.20
N TYR A 127 -11.36 2.66 8.78
CA TYR A 127 -10.27 3.31 9.49
C TYR A 127 -10.71 3.83 10.86
N SER A 128 -9.87 3.56 11.85
CA SER A 128 -9.80 4.26 13.12
C SER A 128 -8.33 4.33 13.55
N ALA A 129 -7.95 5.33 14.34
CA ALA A 129 -6.55 5.53 14.74
C ALA A 129 -5.94 4.30 15.44
N ASN A 130 -6.72 3.63 16.28
CA ASN A 130 -6.31 2.41 17.01
C ASN A 130 -6.77 1.11 16.31
N GLY A 131 -7.29 1.21 15.09
CA GLY A 131 -7.74 0.08 14.30
C GLY A 131 -6.65 -0.48 13.40
N SER A 132 -7.07 -1.17 12.35
CA SER A 132 -6.17 -1.77 11.37
C SER A 132 -6.37 -1.20 9.97
N ALA A 133 -5.30 -1.22 9.18
CA ALA A 133 -5.34 -1.13 7.73
C ALA A 133 -5.24 -2.53 7.11
N LEU A 134 -5.54 -2.64 5.82
CA LEU A 134 -5.28 -3.85 5.05
C LEU A 134 -3.87 -3.80 4.45
N GLN A 135 -3.02 -4.78 4.75
CA GLN A 135 -1.69 -4.90 4.18
C GLN A 135 -1.69 -5.92 3.06
N PHE A 136 -1.11 -5.56 1.91
CA PHE A 136 -1.06 -6.40 0.71
C PHE A 136 0.32 -6.99 0.49
N GLY A 137 0.41 -8.30 0.28
CA GLY A 137 1.61 -8.96 -0.25
C GLY A 137 2.82 -9.04 0.70
N LYS A 138 2.62 -8.88 2.01
CA LYS A 138 3.68 -9.07 3.00
C LYS A 138 3.78 -10.54 3.39
N ASP A 139 5.01 -11.08 3.47
CA ASP A 139 5.30 -12.44 3.96
C ASP A 139 4.50 -13.55 3.25
N ASP A 140 4.37 -13.44 1.92
CA ASP A 140 3.59 -14.38 1.07
C ASP A 140 2.11 -14.51 1.48
N ILE A 141 1.56 -13.50 2.15
CA ILE A 141 0.15 -13.38 2.48
C ILE A 141 -0.50 -12.37 1.54
N LEU A 142 -1.60 -12.76 0.89
CA LEU A 142 -2.31 -11.89 -0.06
C LEU A 142 -2.79 -10.61 0.64
N THR A 143 -3.49 -10.77 1.75
CA THR A 143 -4.00 -9.67 2.56
C THR A 143 -3.96 -10.03 4.04
N GLN A 144 -3.52 -9.09 4.88
CA GLN A 144 -3.61 -9.22 6.34
C GLN A 144 -3.95 -7.90 7.00
N ALA A 145 -4.53 -7.94 8.20
CA ALA A 145 -4.71 -6.74 9.01
C ALA A 145 -3.37 -6.31 9.63
N VAL A 146 -3.05 -5.03 9.57
CA VAL A 146 -1.89 -4.43 10.26
C VAL A 146 -2.37 -3.24 11.08
N SER A 147 -1.86 -3.08 12.30
CA SER A 147 -2.25 -1.95 13.15
C SER A 147 -1.88 -0.62 12.52
N ASN A 148 -2.79 0.35 12.53
CA ASN A 148 -2.48 1.73 12.13
C ASN A 148 -1.40 2.32 13.05
N THR A 149 -1.35 1.93 14.32
CA THR A 149 -0.29 2.36 15.25
C THR A 149 1.09 1.81 14.90
N ILE A 150 1.17 0.72 14.12
CA ILE A 150 2.43 0.18 13.61
C ILE A 150 2.84 0.94 12.34
N ILE A 151 1.90 1.12 11.39
CA ILE A 151 2.18 1.87 10.15
C ILE A 151 2.61 3.30 10.46
N ASP A 152 1.89 3.95 11.38
CA ASP A 152 2.07 5.37 11.69
C ASP A 152 3.00 5.60 12.89
N ALA A 153 3.75 4.58 13.34
CA ALA A 153 4.56 4.64 14.57
C ALA A 153 5.59 5.79 14.58
N ALA A 154 6.07 6.20 13.40
CA ALA A 154 7.03 7.28 13.23
C ALA A 154 6.38 8.66 13.01
N CYS A 155 5.05 8.74 13.07
CA CYS A 155 4.31 9.99 12.91
C CYS A 155 4.17 10.74 14.24
N PRO A 156 4.17 12.09 14.19
CA PRO A 156 4.00 12.93 15.37
C PRO A 156 2.55 12.98 15.88
#